data_AF-A0A5S4FZU4-F1
#
_entry.id   AF-A0A5S4FZU4-F1
#
_cell.length_a   1.000
_cell.length_b   1.000
_cell.length_c   1.000
_cell.angle_alpha   90.00
_cell.angle_beta   90.00
_cell.angle_gamma   90.00
#
_symmetry.space_group_name_H-M   'P 1'
#
loop_
_entity.id
_entity.type
_entity.pdbx_description
1 polymer ?
#
loop_
_entity_poly.entity_id
_entity_poly.type
_entity_poly.pdbx_seq_one_letter_code
_entity_poly.pdbx_strand_id
1 'polypeptide(L)'
;MTTTRENRLLRKQRELEAVASSDPDAIAAVLRDHAPHFKEREVVLRGLLLLGGRGDVPFSPNPWGISASYGLDEALSRVWLPVAERCQQFVAAVRREIFGLALVEASGEFSLAYLFLRRFGRRASSTAPRSLDALPSRAEEGARLEVMWGERPFPPDSPPISVLDVSVPAAIQALAGVHTVLRSPESHLQFTDSGGETLGDLLRERNAEFDEEDVDEEEEEEEEEDWQLADLRAGVFDRCIYLGHCDEAAEGYYYDLGNGQPSPDPLVVTHDQDGSSHGDSFLEWFDRRAQEFLLCVPSG
;
A
#
# COMPACT_ATOMS: atom_id res chain seq x y z
N MET A 1 36.29 -4.56 5.73
CA MET A 1 35.18 -4.58 4.75
C MET A 1 33.93 -4.94 5.52
N THR A 2 33.19 -3.93 6.00
CA THR A 2 31.86 -4.17 6.59
C THR A 2 30.97 -4.75 5.49
N THR A 3 30.32 -5.87 5.81
CA THR A 3 29.50 -6.61 4.86
C THR A 3 28.26 -5.79 4.49
N THR A 4 27.73 -5.93 3.27
CA THR A 4 26.51 -5.25 2.79
C THR A 4 25.34 -5.36 3.79
N ARG A 5 25.28 -6.47 4.55
CA ARG A 5 24.31 -6.71 5.60
C ARG A 5 24.45 -5.78 6.81
N GLU A 6 25.68 -5.56 7.30
CA GLU A 6 25.95 -4.67 8.43
C GLU A 6 25.61 -3.22 8.07
N ASN A 7 25.94 -2.78 6.86
CA ASN A 7 25.58 -1.45 6.37
C ASN A 7 24.05 -1.26 6.28
N ARG A 8 23.31 -2.30 5.87
CA ARG A 8 21.84 -2.27 5.82
C ARG A 8 21.20 -2.21 7.21
N LEU A 9 21.75 -2.90 8.19
CA LEU A 9 21.26 -2.86 9.58
C LEU A 9 21.54 -1.50 10.22
N LEU A 10 22.76 -0.98 10.06
CA LEU A 10 23.15 0.33 10.56
C LEU A 10 22.27 1.46 9.99
N ARG A 11 21.93 1.38 8.70
CA ARG A 11 21.00 2.33 8.06
C ARG A 11 19.63 2.32 8.74
N LYS A 12 19.03 1.14 8.92
CA LYS A 12 17.70 1.00 9.55
C LYS A 12 17.69 1.52 10.99
N GLN A 13 18.76 1.26 11.74
CA GLN A 13 18.91 1.78 13.09
C GLN A 13 18.93 3.32 13.09
N ARG A 14 19.71 3.93 12.19
CA ARG A 14 19.77 5.39 12.06
C ARG A 14 18.44 6.03 11.68
N GLU A 15 17.66 5.38 10.83
CA GLU A 15 16.31 5.84 10.46
C GLU A 15 15.39 5.87 11.71
N LEU A 16 15.42 4.82 12.54
CA LEU A 16 14.64 4.77 13.77
C LEU A 16 15.15 5.76 14.83
N GLU A 17 16.46 5.96 14.95
CA GLU A 17 17.05 6.99 15.82
C GLU A 17 16.68 8.41 15.37
N ALA A 18 16.66 8.67 14.06
CA ALA A 18 16.25 9.95 13.51
C ALA A 18 14.78 10.26 13.85
N VAL A 19 13.89 9.29 13.71
CA VAL A 19 12.48 9.45 14.12
C VAL A 19 12.35 9.62 15.64
N ALA A 20 13.11 8.83 16.42
CA ALA A 20 13.10 8.92 17.89
C ALA A 20 13.54 10.30 18.40
N SER A 21 14.45 10.96 17.69
CA SER A 21 14.91 12.31 18.05
C SER A 21 13.79 13.35 18.05
N SER A 22 12.69 13.08 17.33
CA SER A 22 11.57 14.01 17.11
C SER A 22 12.01 15.31 16.40
N ASP A 23 13.15 15.27 15.70
CA ASP A 23 13.65 16.38 14.88
C ASP A 23 12.98 16.33 13.49
N PRO A 24 12.17 17.34 13.12
CA PRO A 24 11.49 17.38 11.83
C PRO A 24 12.44 17.30 10.63
N ASP A 25 13.64 17.88 10.72
CA ASP A 25 14.59 17.88 9.61
C ASP A 25 15.20 16.49 9.40
N ALA A 26 15.50 15.78 10.50
CA ALA A 26 15.97 14.41 10.46
C ALA A 26 14.87 13.47 9.89
N ILE A 27 13.62 13.67 10.29
CA ILE A 27 12.48 12.90 9.79
C ILE A 27 12.23 13.19 8.31
N ALA A 28 12.32 14.46 7.88
CA ALA A 28 12.19 14.83 6.47
C ALA A 28 13.27 14.16 5.61
N ALA A 29 14.50 14.03 6.12
CA ALA A 29 15.57 13.31 5.43
C ALA A 29 15.25 11.81 5.27
N VAL A 30 14.74 11.17 6.34
CA VAL A 30 14.29 9.77 6.28
C VAL A 30 13.14 9.59 5.28
N LEU A 31 12.14 10.47 5.30
CA LEU A 31 11.01 10.41 4.36
C LEU A 31 11.46 10.54 2.91
N ARG A 32 12.44 11.42 2.62
CA ARG A 32 13.03 11.55 1.28
C ARG A 32 13.66 10.25 0.80
N ASP A 33 14.38 9.55 1.68
CA ASP A 33 15.01 8.27 1.35
C ASP A 33 13.98 7.13 1.09
N HIS A 34 12.79 7.26 1.67
CA HIS A 34 11.65 6.33 1.51
C HIS A 34 10.68 6.73 0.40
N ALA A 35 10.96 7.79 -0.36
CA ALA A 35 10.13 8.27 -1.46
C ALA A 35 10.77 8.03 -2.84
N PRO A 36 10.96 6.78 -3.29
CA PRO A 36 11.62 6.50 -4.56
C PRO A 36 10.89 7.11 -5.77
N HIS A 37 9.58 7.32 -5.68
CA HIS A 37 8.75 7.96 -6.70
C HIS A 37 8.92 9.50 -6.74
N PHE A 38 9.62 10.09 -5.76
CA PHE A 38 9.99 11.51 -5.72
C PHE A 38 11.50 11.73 -5.91
N LYS A 39 12.27 10.73 -6.38
CA LYS A 39 13.75 10.79 -6.50
C LYS A 39 14.29 12.05 -7.20
N GLU A 40 13.54 12.60 -8.15
CA GLU A 40 13.94 13.78 -8.93
C GLU A 40 13.21 15.07 -8.52
N ARG A 41 12.36 15.01 -7.48
CA ARG A 41 11.53 16.14 -7.05
C ARG A 41 12.04 16.70 -5.72
N GLU A 42 11.91 18.01 -5.56
CA GLU A 42 12.13 18.64 -4.26
C GLU A 42 11.01 18.22 -3.30
N VAL A 43 11.38 17.64 -2.17
CA VAL A 43 10.46 17.13 -1.14
C VAL A 43 10.46 18.07 0.05
N VAL A 44 9.29 18.61 0.38
CA VAL A 44 9.08 19.56 1.48
C VAL A 44 8.12 18.98 2.52
N LEU A 45 8.53 19.00 3.79
CA LEU A 45 7.67 18.62 4.90
C LEU A 45 6.71 19.78 5.24
N ARG A 46 5.41 19.52 5.17
CA ARG A 46 4.32 20.50 5.36
C ARG A 46 3.46 20.23 6.59
N GLY A 47 3.73 19.15 7.29
CA GLY A 47 3.06 18.76 8.51
C GLY A 47 3.66 17.46 9.03
N LEU A 48 3.69 17.30 10.35
CA LEU A 48 4.17 16.11 11.02
C LEU A 48 3.39 15.93 12.32
N LEU A 49 2.78 14.77 12.50
CA LEU A 49 2.13 14.36 13.74
C LEU A 49 2.77 13.05 14.17
N LEU A 50 3.22 12.98 15.41
CA LEU A 50 3.93 11.84 15.97
C LEU A 50 3.22 11.32 17.21
N LEU A 51 3.47 10.04 17.53
CA LEU A 51 3.00 9.44 18.76
C LEU A 51 3.48 10.25 19.97
N GLY A 52 2.52 10.72 20.78
CA GLY A 52 2.78 11.54 21.96
C GLY A 52 3.02 13.02 21.66
N GLY A 53 2.96 13.45 20.40
CA GLY A 53 2.96 14.85 19.95
C GLY A 53 4.30 15.58 20.04
N ARG A 54 5.37 14.89 20.43
CA ARG A 54 6.72 15.49 20.52
C ARG A 54 7.29 15.65 19.12
N GLY A 55 7.70 16.87 18.78
CA GLY A 55 8.26 17.17 17.45
C GLY A 55 7.20 17.41 16.38
N ASP A 56 5.92 17.50 16.76
CA ASP A 56 4.84 17.80 15.82
C ASP A 56 5.05 19.14 15.12
N VAL A 57 4.78 19.14 13.82
CA VAL A 57 4.71 20.31 12.96
C VAL A 57 3.26 20.45 12.51
N PRO A 58 2.58 21.57 12.82
CA PRO A 58 1.19 21.77 12.41
C PRO A 58 1.02 21.59 10.90
N PHE A 59 -0.01 20.85 10.50
CA PHE A 59 -0.31 20.62 9.09
C PHE A 59 -0.74 21.93 8.42
N SER A 60 -0.13 22.24 7.27
CA SER A 60 -0.64 23.28 6.37
C SER A 60 -2.04 22.89 5.82
N PRO A 61 -2.82 23.83 5.25
CA PRO A 61 -4.02 23.48 4.51
C PRO A 61 -3.73 22.37 3.50
N ASN A 62 -4.56 21.33 3.50
CA ASN A 62 -4.29 20.08 2.78
C ASN A 62 -5.58 19.44 2.24
N PRO A 63 -5.48 18.59 1.21
CA PRO A 63 -6.63 17.94 0.58
C PRO A 63 -7.48 17.05 1.50
N TRP A 64 -6.90 16.50 2.57
CA TRP A 64 -7.61 15.64 3.52
C TRP A 64 -8.39 16.43 4.58
N GLY A 65 -8.24 17.76 4.62
CA GLY A 65 -8.90 18.61 5.61
C GLY A 65 -8.45 18.31 7.04
N ILE A 66 -7.19 17.90 7.23
CA ILE A 66 -6.58 17.75 8.55
C ILE A 66 -6.32 19.15 9.12
N SER A 67 -6.87 19.44 10.30
CA SER A 67 -6.66 20.72 10.97
C SER A 67 -5.25 20.81 11.54
N ALA A 68 -4.68 22.02 11.57
CA ALA A 68 -3.43 22.32 12.25
C ALA A 68 -3.45 22.03 13.76
N SER A 69 -4.65 21.88 14.35
CA SER A 69 -4.86 21.59 15.78
C SER A 69 -5.07 20.10 16.09
N TYR A 70 -5.06 19.21 15.10
CA TYR A 70 -5.30 17.79 15.32
C TYR A 70 -4.04 17.10 15.85
N GLY A 71 -4.23 16.14 16.76
CA GLY A 71 -3.21 15.14 17.08
C GLY A 71 -3.24 14.00 16.07
N LEU A 72 -2.30 13.06 16.22
CA LEU A 72 -2.16 11.92 15.32
C LEU A 72 -3.46 11.10 15.19
N ASP A 73 -4.10 10.76 16.31
CA ASP A 73 -5.32 9.95 16.34
C ASP A 73 -6.51 10.64 15.65
N GLU A 74 -6.68 11.95 15.90
CA GLU A 74 -7.73 12.74 15.25
C GLU A 74 -7.47 12.88 13.75
N ALA A 75 -6.21 13.07 13.35
CA ALA A 75 -5.84 13.15 11.94
C ALA A 75 -6.08 11.82 11.20
N LEU A 76 -5.66 10.68 11.77
CA LEU A 76 -5.92 9.36 11.19
C LEU A 76 -7.44 9.10 11.08
N SER A 77 -8.20 9.41 12.13
CA SER A 77 -9.66 9.26 12.11
C SER A 77 -10.31 10.16 11.06
N ARG A 78 -9.79 11.38 10.86
CA ARG A 78 -10.29 12.32 9.85
C ARG A 78 -10.03 11.84 8.43
N VAL A 79 -8.83 11.33 8.13
CA VAL A 79 -8.44 10.86 6.81
C VAL A 79 -9.31 9.68 6.40
N TRP A 80 -9.44 8.69 7.28
CA TRP A 80 -10.16 7.45 6.99
C TRP A 80 -11.67 7.52 7.23
N LEU A 81 -12.20 8.68 7.67
CA LEU A 81 -13.62 8.90 7.92
C LEU A 81 -14.55 8.41 6.78
N PRO A 82 -14.24 8.61 5.47
CA PRO A 82 -15.14 8.21 4.39
C PRO A 82 -15.47 6.70 4.35
N VAL A 83 -14.58 5.85 4.88
CA VAL A 83 -14.74 4.39 4.86
C VAL A 83 -14.84 3.76 6.23
N ALA A 84 -14.71 4.55 7.31
CA ALA A 84 -14.59 4.05 8.68
C ALA A 84 -15.77 3.17 9.12
N GLU A 85 -17.00 3.42 8.65
CA GLU A 85 -18.17 2.60 9.00
C GLU A 85 -18.10 1.18 8.42
N ARG A 86 -17.48 1.02 7.24
CA ARG A 86 -17.41 -0.24 6.50
C ARG A 86 -16.07 -0.95 6.65
N CYS A 87 -15.01 -0.21 7.00
CA CYS A 87 -13.65 -0.71 7.16
C CYS A 87 -13.14 -0.50 8.60
N GLN A 88 -13.92 -0.97 9.58
CA GLN A 88 -13.65 -0.73 11.01
C GLN A 88 -12.37 -1.42 11.50
N GLN A 89 -12.12 -2.66 11.10
CA GLN A 89 -10.92 -3.41 11.48
C GLN A 89 -9.67 -2.78 10.89
N PHE A 90 -9.72 -2.42 9.60
CA PHE A 90 -8.60 -1.73 8.95
C PHE A 90 -8.30 -0.39 9.62
N VAL A 91 -9.31 0.45 9.85
CA VAL A 91 -9.10 1.74 10.52
C VAL A 91 -8.58 1.56 11.95
N ALA A 92 -9.03 0.53 12.67
CA ALA A 92 -8.49 0.20 13.99
C ALA A 92 -7.01 -0.21 13.91
N ALA A 93 -6.62 -0.98 12.89
CA ALA A 93 -5.22 -1.35 12.67
C ALA A 93 -4.37 -0.14 12.28
N VAL A 94 -4.82 0.74 11.38
CA VAL A 94 -4.13 2.00 11.07
C VAL A 94 -3.85 2.78 12.35
N ARG A 95 -4.85 2.98 13.22
CA ARG A 95 -4.66 3.70 14.48
C ARG A 95 -3.73 3.01 15.46
N ARG A 96 -3.68 1.67 15.44
CA ARG A 96 -2.85 0.88 16.34
C ARG A 96 -1.39 0.81 15.87
N GLU A 97 -1.15 0.78 14.56
CA GLU A 97 0.16 0.46 13.99
C GLU A 97 0.91 1.69 13.50
N ILE A 98 0.20 2.75 13.11
CA ILE A 98 0.82 4.01 12.69
C ILE A 98 1.23 4.83 13.92
N PHE A 99 2.52 5.15 14.01
CA PHE A 99 3.06 6.00 15.09
C PHE A 99 3.44 7.40 14.60
N GLY A 100 3.30 7.68 13.31
CA GLY A 100 3.54 9.01 12.75
C GLY A 100 2.81 9.21 11.43
N LEU A 101 2.40 10.46 11.18
CA LEU A 101 1.77 10.90 9.96
C LEU A 101 2.44 12.19 9.49
N ALA A 102 2.97 12.20 8.28
CA ALA A 102 3.59 13.37 7.68
C ALA A 102 2.85 13.81 6.42
N LEU A 103 2.68 15.12 6.26
CA LEU A 103 2.24 15.74 5.02
C LEU A 103 3.47 16.19 4.25
N VAL A 104 3.61 15.68 3.04
CA VAL A 104 4.75 15.93 2.17
C VAL A 104 4.25 16.59 0.89
N GLU A 105 4.94 17.63 0.45
CA GLU A 105 4.72 18.27 -0.85
C GLU A 105 5.92 18.02 -1.76
N ALA A 106 5.66 17.56 -2.98
CA ALA A 106 6.66 17.39 -4.03
C ALA A 106 6.09 17.90 -5.36
N SER A 107 6.75 18.90 -5.96
CA SER A 107 6.32 19.52 -7.23
C SER A 107 4.86 20.02 -7.24
N GLY A 108 4.37 20.54 -6.09
CA GLY A 108 3.00 21.03 -5.94
C GLY A 108 1.96 19.93 -5.68
N GLU A 109 2.38 18.67 -5.57
CA GLU A 109 1.51 17.54 -5.22
C GLU A 109 1.70 17.18 -3.74
N PHE A 110 0.59 16.99 -3.05
CA PHE A 110 0.59 16.56 -1.65
C PHE A 110 0.45 15.04 -1.53
N SER A 111 1.17 14.46 -0.58
CA SER A 111 1.07 13.06 -0.19
C SER A 111 1.11 12.94 1.33
N LEU A 112 0.40 11.95 1.87
CA LEU A 112 0.54 11.54 3.26
C LEU A 112 1.51 10.38 3.37
N ALA A 113 2.45 10.46 4.31
CA ALA A 113 3.33 9.37 4.71
C ALA A 113 2.91 8.85 6.08
N TYR A 114 2.55 7.57 6.13
CA TYR A 114 2.19 6.84 7.34
C TYR A 114 3.41 6.03 7.80
N LEU A 115 3.94 6.36 8.98
CA LEU A 115 5.12 5.73 9.55
C LEU A 115 4.69 4.56 10.45
N PHE A 116 5.20 3.37 10.15
CA PHE A 116 4.94 2.16 10.93
C PHE A 116 6.19 1.29 11.06
N LEU A 117 6.13 0.32 11.98
CA LEU A 117 7.22 -0.64 12.18
C LEU A 117 6.89 -1.95 11.51
N ARG A 118 7.87 -2.51 10.82
CA ARG A 118 7.81 -3.87 10.29
C ARG A 118 8.91 -4.73 10.90
N ARG A 119 8.61 -5.98 11.26
CA ARG A 119 9.60 -6.95 11.76
C ARG A 119 10.01 -7.94 10.67
N PHE A 120 11.28 -8.36 10.68
CA PHE A 120 11.73 -9.47 9.82
C PHE A 120 11.16 -10.82 10.29
N GLY A 121 10.53 -11.54 9.37
CA GLY A 121 9.90 -12.85 9.60
C GLY A 121 8.46 -12.86 9.07
N ARG A 122 8.06 -13.93 8.36
CA ARG A 122 6.91 -13.94 7.43
C ARG A 122 5.54 -13.50 7.97
N ARG A 123 5.34 -13.32 9.29
CA ARG A 123 4.02 -12.95 9.87
C ARG A 123 4.09 -12.20 11.21
N ALA A 124 5.22 -11.62 11.59
CA ALA A 124 5.30 -10.91 12.87
C ALA A 124 5.04 -9.40 12.68
N SER A 125 3.82 -8.95 13.00
CA SER A 125 3.61 -7.52 13.28
C SER A 125 4.49 -7.12 14.46
N SER A 126 5.22 -6.02 14.32
CA SER A 126 5.65 -5.26 15.48
C SER A 126 4.59 -4.22 15.75
N THR A 127 3.77 -4.46 16.77
CA THR A 127 2.86 -3.45 17.31
C THR A 127 3.58 -2.11 17.43
N ALA A 128 2.91 -1.01 17.08
CA ALA A 128 3.46 0.33 17.25
C ALA A 128 4.18 0.50 18.60
N PRO A 129 5.27 1.28 18.63
CA PRO A 129 5.93 1.59 19.89
C PRO A 129 4.95 2.29 20.85
N ARG A 130 5.14 2.11 22.15
CA ARG A 130 4.35 2.87 23.16
C ARG A 130 4.83 4.32 23.30
N SER A 131 6.06 4.59 22.89
CA SER A 131 6.68 5.92 22.86
C SER A 131 7.79 5.94 21.80
N LEU A 132 8.09 7.11 21.25
CA LEU A 132 9.18 7.26 20.27
C LEU A 132 10.54 6.89 20.84
N ASP A 133 10.79 7.12 22.14
CA ASP A 133 12.05 6.77 22.80
C ASP A 133 12.34 5.25 22.78
N ALA A 134 11.33 4.41 22.53
CA ALA A 134 11.50 2.96 22.41
C ALA A 134 11.98 2.50 21.02
N LEU A 135 11.94 3.37 20.00
CA LEU A 135 12.28 3.02 18.62
C LEU A 135 13.71 2.46 18.44
N PRO A 136 14.76 3.02 19.08
CA PRO A 136 16.12 2.48 18.94
C PRO A 136 16.22 1.02 19.40
N SER A 137 15.61 0.67 20.54
CA SER A 137 15.58 -0.71 21.03
C SER A 137 14.80 -1.65 20.10
N ARG A 138 13.78 -1.15 19.38
CA ARG A 138 13.07 -1.94 18.37
C ARG A 138 13.96 -2.29 17.19
N ALA A 139 14.90 -1.42 16.80
CA ALA A 139 15.87 -1.72 15.76
C ALA A 139 16.72 -2.96 16.11
N GLU A 140 17.15 -3.06 17.38
CA GLU A 140 17.91 -4.21 17.90
C GLU A 140 17.10 -5.51 17.86
N GLU A 141 15.77 -5.42 18.03
CA GLU A 141 14.83 -6.54 17.92
C GLU A 141 14.53 -6.96 16.47
N GLY A 142 15.12 -6.27 15.48
CA GLY A 142 14.92 -6.51 14.06
C GLY A 142 13.69 -5.82 13.47
N ALA A 143 13.13 -4.81 14.16
CA ALA A 143 12.16 -3.92 13.53
C ALA A 143 12.86 -2.95 12.57
N ARG A 144 12.14 -2.50 11.56
CA ARG A 144 12.54 -1.42 10.66
C ARG A 144 11.38 -0.45 10.46
N LEU A 145 11.73 0.81 10.21
CA LEU A 145 10.78 1.78 9.71
C LEU A 145 10.31 1.37 8.30
N GLU A 146 9.02 1.46 8.07
CA GLU A 146 8.43 1.46 6.74
C GLU A 146 7.51 2.67 6.61
N VAL A 147 7.31 3.11 5.37
CA VAL A 147 6.44 4.24 5.04
C VAL A 147 5.40 3.78 4.03
N MET A 148 4.13 3.89 4.39
CA MET A 148 3.02 3.80 3.44
C MET A 148 2.71 5.20 2.94
N TRP A 149 2.62 5.38 1.63
CA TRP A 149 2.33 6.64 0.96
C TRP A 149 0.90 6.65 0.44
N GLY A 150 0.16 7.71 0.76
CA GLY A 150 -1.18 7.96 0.25
C GLY A 150 -1.21 9.23 -0.57
N GLU A 151 -1.55 9.13 -1.86
CA GLU A 151 -1.75 10.28 -2.74
C GLU A 151 -3.09 10.97 -2.46
N ARG A 152 -3.25 12.22 -2.93
CA ARG A 152 -4.43 13.06 -2.67
C ARG A 152 -5.75 12.32 -2.97
N PRO A 153 -6.82 12.56 -2.20
CA PRO A 153 -8.13 11.98 -2.49
C PRO A 153 -8.72 12.57 -3.78
N PHE A 154 -9.66 11.86 -4.40
CA PHE A 154 -10.51 12.47 -5.41
C PHE A 154 -11.37 13.59 -4.79
N PRO A 155 -11.50 14.73 -5.47
CA PRO A 155 -12.53 15.70 -5.14
C PRO A 155 -13.92 15.02 -5.04
N PRO A 156 -14.78 15.41 -4.08
CA PRO A 156 -16.12 14.86 -3.96
C PRO A 156 -16.99 15.00 -5.22
N ASP A 157 -16.69 16.02 -6.04
CA ASP A 157 -17.40 16.34 -7.28
C ASP A 157 -16.71 15.75 -8.54
N SER A 158 -15.71 14.88 -8.36
CA SER A 158 -15.06 14.21 -9.49
C SER A 158 -16.02 13.28 -10.21
N PRO A 159 -15.89 13.13 -11.55
CA PRO A 159 -16.64 12.12 -12.26
C PRO A 159 -16.32 10.72 -11.70
N PRO A 160 -17.25 9.76 -11.80
CA PRO A 160 -16.99 8.38 -11.42
C PRO A 160 -15.74 7.86 -12.12
N ILE A 161 -14.85 7.23 -11.36
CA ILE A 161 -13.69 6.54 -11.91
C ILE A 161 -14.20 5.46 -12.88
N SER A 162 -13.61 5.41 -14.06
CA SER A 162 -13.92 4.42 -15.07
C SER A 162 -12.64 3.70 -15.47
N VAL A 163 -12.66 2.38 -15.43
CA VAL A 163 -11.56 1.52 -15.88
C VAL A 163 -12.11 0.67 -17.00
N LEU A 164 -11.45 0.71 -18.16
CA LEU A 164 -11.89 0.02 -19.40
C LEU A 164 -13.34 0.35 -19.79
N ASP A 165 -13.72 1.63 -19.73
CA ASP A 165 -15.08 2.12 -20.01
C ASP A 165 -16.19 1.56 -19.08
N VAL A 166 -15.80 0.89 -17.99
CA VAL A 166 -16.74 0.40 -16.95
C VAL A 166 -16.62 1.27 -15.71
N SER A 167 -17.76 1.74 -15.20
CA SER A 167 -17.81 2.49 -13.95
C SER A 167 -17.35 1.62 -12.78
N VAL A 168 -16.36 2.13 -12.05
CA VAL A 168 -15.83 1.49 -10.84
C VAL A 168 -16.92 1.49 -9.74
N PRO A 169 -17.10 0.40 -8.97
CA PRO A 169 -18.11 0.35 -7.92
C PRO A 169 -17.93 1.40 -6.83
N ALA A 170 -19.05 1.82 -6.23
CA ALA A 170 -19.08 2.86 -5.20
C ALA A 170 -18.16 2.58 -4.00
N ALA A 171 -17.95 1.30 -3.68
CA ALA A 171 -17.02 0.84 -2.66
C ALA A 171 -15.57 1.29 -2.93
N ILE A 172 -15.09 1.08 -4.16
CA ILE A 172 -13.74 1.47 -4.56
C ILE A 172 -13.66 2.99 -4.69
N GLN A 173 -14.71 3.65 -5.22
CA GLN A 173 -14.78 5.11 -5.24
C GLN A 173 -14.68 5.73 -3.85
N ALA A 174 -15.30 5.11 -2.83
CA ALA A 174 -15.21 5.58 -1.44
C ALA A 174 -13.78 5.51 -0.89
N LEU A 175 -13.02 4.44 -1.19
CA LEU A 175 -11.60 4.36 -0.85
C LEU A 175 -10.75 5.35 -1.65
N ALA A 176 -11.05 5.55 -2.93
CA ALA A 176 -10.38 6.53 -3.77
C ALA A 176 -10.62 7.98 -3.28
N GLY A 177 -11.74 8.20 -2.59
CA GLY A 177 -12.04 9.42 -1.83
C GLY A 177 -11.22 9.61 -0.54
N VAL A 178 -10.44 8.60 -0.13
CA VAL A 178 -9.41 8.72 0.92
C VAL A 178 -8.04 8.94 0.30
N HIS A 179 -7.66 8.08 -0.65
CA HIS A 179 -6.41 8.13 -1.38
C HIS A 179 -6.61 7.62 -2.80
N THR A 180 -6.17 8.37 -3.81
CA THR A 180 -6.17 7.89 -5.20
C THR A 180 -5.19 6.75 -5.42
N VAL A 181 -4.11 6.73 -4.63
CA VAL A 181 -3.08 5.69 -4.66
C VAL A 181 -2.59 5.45 -3.22
N LEU A 182 -2.46 4.18 -2.85
CA LEU A 182 -1.81 3.70 -1.63
C LEU A 182 -0.61 2.85 -2.02
N ARG A 183 0.59 3.24 -1.58
CA ARG A 183 1.84 2.52 -1.86
C ARG A 183 2.51 2.13 -0.56
N SER A 184 2.78 0.85 -0.38
CA SER A 184 3.72 0.32 0.61
C SER A 184 4.95 -0.25 -0.13
N PRO A 185 6.04 -0.58 0.57
CA PRO A 185 7.21 -1.18 -0.07
C PRO A 185 6.95 -2.48 -0.85
N GLU A 186 5.85 -3.19 -0.53
CA GLU A 186 5.52 -4.50 -1.11
C GLU A 186 4.16 -4.53 -1.82
N SER A 187 3.42 -3.42 -1.80
CA SER A 187 2.07 -3.37 -2.36
C SER A 187 1.79 -2.00 -2.94
N HIS A 188 1.00 -2.00 -4.02
CA HIS A 188 0.55 -0.81 -4.69
C HIS A 188 -0.93 -0.98 -5.01
N LEU A 189 -1.75 -0.06 -4.53
CA LEU A 189 -3.17 0.04 -4.84
C LEU A 189 -3.41 1.39 -5.53
N GLN A 190 -3.90 1.35 -6.76
CA GLN A 190 -4.22 2.55 -7.55
C GLN A 190 -5.68 2.53 -7.97
N PHE A 191 -6.35 3.67 -7.81
CA PHE A 191 -7.78 3.82 -8.06
C PHE A 191 -8.09 4.92 -9.09
N THR A 192 -7.17 5.24 -10.00
CA THR A 192 -7.33 6.33 -10.98
C THR A 192 -7.64 5.82 -12.39
N ASP A 193 -8.28 6.65 -13.23
CA ASP A 193 -8.55 6.37 -14.66
C ASP A 193 -7.28 6.06 -15.48
N SER A 194 -6.10 6.38 -14.95
CA SER A 194 -4.82 6.07 -15.57
C SER A 194 -4.33 4.64 -15.30
N GLY A 195 -5.04 3.84 -14.50
CA GLY A 195 -4.74 2.42 -14.26
C GLY A 195 -5.13 1.55 -15.46
N GLY A 196 -4.71 1.96 -16.66
CA GLY A 196 -5.07 1.35 -17.95
C GLY A 196 -4.37 0.01 -18.22
N GLU A 197 -3.60 -0.50 -17.27
CA GLU A 197 -2.98 -1.81 -17.37
C GLU A 197 -3.87 -2.83 -16.66
N THR A 198 -4.39 -3.73 -17.46
CA THR A 198 -5.14 -4.90 -16.99
C THR A 198 -4.16 -5.90 -16.40
N LEU A 199 -4.66 -6.84 -15.58
CA LEU A 199 -3.83 -7.96 -15.16
C LEU A 199 -3.30 -8.75 -16.38
N GLY A 200 -4.09 -8.83 -17.45
CA GLY A 200 -3.64 -9.42 -18.71
C GLY A 200 -2.40 -8.73 -19.27
N ASP A 201 -2.31 -7.40 -19.21
CA ASP A 201 -1.15 -6.64 -19.68
C ASP A 201 0.09 -6.93 -18.83
N LEU A 202 -0.05 -6.93 -17.50
CA LEU A 202 1.04 -7.24 -16.57
C LEU A 202 1.55 -8.68 -16.75
N LEU A 203 0.63 -9.64 -16.92
CA LEU A 203 0.99 -11.05 -17.12
C LEU A 203 1.66 -11.28 -18.48
N ARG A 204 1.23 -10.56 -19.54
CA ARG A 204 1.90 -10.60 -20.84
C ARG A 204 3.30 -10.01 -20.80
N GLU A 205 3.49 -8.87 -20.14
CA GLU A 205 4.81 -8.27 -19.96
C GLU A 205 5.75 -9.21 -19.21
N ARG A 206 5.29 -9.76 -18.08
CA ARG A 206 6.05 -10.75 -17.30
C ARG A 206 6.42 -11.97 -18.13
N ASN A 207 5.48 -12.54 -18.89
CA ASN A 207 5.72 -13.75 -19.67
C ASN A 207 6.54 -13.50 -20.94
N ALA A 208 6.53 -12.27 -21.49
CA ALA A 208 7.39 -11.91 -22.62
C ALA A 208 8.89 -11.91 -22.24
N GLU A 209 9.23 -11.62 -20.97
CA GLU A 209 10.60 -11.74 -20.46
C GLU A 209 11.08 -13.21 -20.36
N PHE A 210 10.17 -14.18 -20.25
CA PHE A 210 10.51 -15.61 -20.19
C PHE A 210 10.62 -16.29 -21.57
N ASP A 211 10.01 -15.73 -22.62
CA ASP A 211 10.10 -16.26 -23.99
C ASP A 211 11.44 -15.92 -24.69
N GLU A 212 12.24 -14.98 -24.16
CA GLU A 212 13.49 -14.52 -24.77
C GLU A 212 14.78 -15.14 -24.17
N GLU A 213 14.72 -15.85 -23.04
CA GLU A 213 15.87 -16.57 -22.46
C GLU A 213 15.85 -18.06 -22.88
N ASP A 214 16.56 -18.37 -23.96
CA ASP A 214 17.06 -19.68 -24.41
C ASP A 214 16.50 -20.91 -23.65
N VAL A 215 15.34 -21.41 -24.09
CA VAL A 215 14.89 -22.76 -23.75
C VAL A 215 15.78 -23.74 -24.52
N ASP A 216 16.83 -24.24 -23.87
CA ASP A 216 17.54 -25.44 -24.32
C ASP A 216 16.51 -26.56 -24.49
N GLU A 217 16.37 -27.09 -25.71
CA GLU A 217 15.30 -27.98 -26.21
C GLU A 217 15.15 -29.36 -25.51
N GLU A 218 15.65 -29.56 -24.29
CA GLU A 218 15.71 -30.88 -23.66
C GLU A 218 15.19 -30.88 -22.21
N GLU A 219 13.88 -30.66 -22.02
CA GLU A 219 13.13 -31.29 -20.92
C GLU A 219 11.63 -31.31 -21.25
N GLU A 220 11.19 -32.39 -21.93
CA GLU A 220 9.78 -32.81 -21.98
C GLU A 220 9.34 -33.26 -20.56
N GLU A 221 9.07 -32.32 -19.66
CA GLU A 221 8.33 -32.60 -18.42
C GLU A 221 6.91 -32.00 -18.50
N GLU A 222 5.95 -32.93 -18.59
CA GLU A 222 4.51 -32.86 -18.36
C GLU A 222 3.77 -31.51 -18.56
N GLU A 223 2.96 -31.49 -19.63
CA GLU A 223 1.90 -30.53 -19.94
C GLU A 223 0.83 -30.42 -18.83
N GLU A 224 1.17 -29.90 -17.65
CA GLU A 224 0.23 -29.03 -16.96
C GLU A 224 0.32 -27.70 -17.71
N GLU A 225 -0.52 -27.56 -18.74
CA GLU A 225 -0.76 -26.27 -19.38
C GLU A 225 -1.13 -25.31 -18.25
N ASP A 226 -0.15 -24.51 -17.82
CA ASP A 226 -0.26 -23.61 -16.68
C ASP A 226 -1.56 -22.86 -16.89
N TRP A 227 -2.59 -23.18 -16.10
CA TRP A 227 -3.97 -22.78 -16.39
C TRP A 227 -4.08 -21.26 -16.50
N GLN A 228 -3.14 -20.56 -15.85
CA GLN A 228 -2.89 -19.13 -15.96
C GLN A 228 -2.56 -18.70 -17.40
N LEU A 229 -1.75 -19.45 -18.14
CA LEU A 229 -1.39 -19.20 -19.53
C LEU A 229 -2.58 -19.43 -20.47
N ALA A 230 -3.37 -20.47 -20.23
CA ALA A 230 -4.60 -20.74 -20.99
C ALA A 230 -5.65 -19.63 -20.78
N ASP A 231 -5.89 -19.24 -19.53
CA ASP A 231 -6.80 -18.15 -19.16
C ASP A 231 -6.30 -16.78 -19.64
N LEU A 232 -4.98 -16.53 -19.60
CA LEU A 232 -4.35 -15.34 -20.16
C LEU A 232 -4.54 -15.25 -21.67
N ARG A 233 -4.32 -16.35 -22.40
CA ARG A 233 -4.56 -16.44 -23.85
C ARG A 233 -6.04 -16.28 -24.20
N ALA A 234 -6.92 -16.76 -23.34
CA ALA A 234 -8.36 -16.59 -23.46
C ALA A 234 -8.85 -15.16 -23.09
N GLY A 235 -7.96 -14.29 -22.60
CA GLY A 235 -8.28 -12.90 -22.25
C GLY A 235 -9.07 -12.77 -20.94
N VAL A 236 -9.08 -13.80 -20.09
CA VAL A 236 -9.81 -13.79 -18.81
C VAL A 236 -9.34 -12.64 -17.90
N PHE A 237 -8.05 -12.32 -17.96
CA PHE A 237 -7.41 -11.30 -17.12
C PHE A 237 -7.46 -9.88 -17.71
N ASP A 238 -7.93 -9.70 -18.95
CA ASP A 238 -8.06 -8.38 -19.59
C ASP A 238 -9.19 -7.54 -18.96
N ARG A 239 -9.99 -8.15 -18.10
CA ARG A 239 -11.07 -7.52 -17.33
C ARG A 239 -10.79 -7.52 -15.84
N CYS A 240 -9.60 -7.96 -15.44
CA CYS A 240 -9.19 -8.02 -14.05
C CYS A 240 -8.30 -6.82 -13.72
N ILE A 241 -8.68 -6.06 -12.69
CA ILE A 241 -7.82 -5.01 -12.14
C ILE A 241 -7.00 -5.63 -11.01
N TYR A 242 -5.68 -5.50 -11.13
CA TYR A 242 -4.76 -5.99 -10.11
C TYR A 242 -4.84 -5.14 -8.84
N LEU A 243 -5.10 -5.77 -7.69
CA LEU A 243 -5.14 -5.09 -6.39
C LEU A 243 -3.86 -5.32 -5.58
N GLY A 244 -3.12 -6.41 -5.81
CA GLY A 244 -1.89 -6.73 -5.08
C GLY A 244 -1.70 -8.21 -4.78
N HIS A 245 -0.56 -8.56 -4.17
CA HIS A 245 -0.26 -9.90 -3.65
C HIS A 245 0.31 -9.78 -2.22
N CYS A 246 0.16 -10.80 -1.36
CA CYS A 246 0.71 -10.80 0.02
C CYS A 246 2.00 -11.61 0.19
N ASP A 247 2.40 -12.42 -0.80
CA ASP A 247 3.65 -13.19 -0.81
C ASP A 247 4.01 -13.49 -2.28
N GLU A 248 5.29 -13.66 -2.60
CA GLU A 248 5.74 -14.15 -3.93
C GLU A 248 5.17 -15.55 -4.23
N ALA A 249 4.79 -16.29 -3.18
CA ALA A 249 4.14 -17.61 -3.27
C ALA A 249 2.62 -17.56 -3.07
N ALA A 250 1.99 -16.39 -2.89
CA ALA A 250 0.56 -16.28 -2.58
C ALA A 250 -0.25 -15.66 -3.72
N GLU A 251 -1.47 -16.17 -3.82
CA GLU A 251 -2.59 -15.79 -4.66
C GLU A 251 -2.67 -14.26 -4.83
N GLY A 252 -2.63 -13.79 -6.08
CA GLY A 252 -2.92 -12.39 -6.37
C GLY A 252 -4.40 -12.10 -6.13
N TYR A 253 -4.68 -10.87 -5.69
CA TYR A 253 -6.04 -10.39 -5.49
C TYR A 253 -6.42 -9.55 -6.69
N TYR A 254 -7.52 -9.93 -7.31
CA TYR A 254 -7.97 -9.30 -8.53
C TYR A 254 -9.43 -8.90 -8.38
N TYR A 255 -9.72 -7.73 -8.95
CA TYR A 255 -11.06 -7.25 -9.12
C TYR A 255 -11.55 -7.71 -10.51
N ASP A 256 -12.56 -8.57 -10.58
CA ASP A 256 -13.18 -8.97 -11.86
C ASP A 256 -14.29 -7.97 -12.23
N LEU A 257 -14.14 -7.26 -13.35
CA LEU A 257 -15.17 -6.36 -13.91
C LEU A 257 -16.42 -7.12 -14.42
N GLY A 258 -16.39 -8.46 -14.44
CA GLY A 258 -17.48 -9.33 -14.87
C GLY A 258 -17.72 -9.30 -16.39
N ASN A 259 -18.82 -9.89 -16.85
CA ASN A 259 -19.25 -9.86 -18.26
C ASN A 259 -19.88 -8.50 -18.66
N GLY A 260 -19.36 -7.38 -18.15
CA GLY A 260 -19.87 -6.04 -18.45
C GLY A 260 -21.14 -5.64 -17.69
N GLN A 261 -21.52 -6.37 -16.63
CA GLN A 261 -22.52 -5.90 -15.66
C GLN A 261 -21.83 -5.58 -14.33
N PRO A 262 -21.69 -4.28 -13.96
CA PRO A 262 -21.10 -3.92 -12.69
C PRO A 262 -21.95 -4.45 -11.55
N SER A 263 -21.39 -5.38 -10.77
CA SER A 263 -21.98 -5.75 -9.48
C SER A 263 -21.92 -4.54 -8.56
N PRO A 264 -22.99 -4.22 -7.81
CA PRO A 264 -22.93 -3.18 -6.78
C PRO A 264 -21.94 -3.54 -5.67
N ASP A 265 -21.63 -4.83 -5.54
CA ASP A 265 -20.66 -5.36 -4.61
C ASP A 265 -19.69 -6.32 -5.33
N PRO A 266 -18.57 -5.80 -5.83
CA PRO A 266 -17.61 -6.58 -6.61
C PRO A 266 -16.89 -7.59 -5.71
N LEU A 267 -16.69 -8.79 -6.22
CA LEU A 267 -15.96 -9.84 -5.51
C LEU A 267 -14.47 -9.66 -5.75
N VAL A 268 -13.70 -9.70 -4.67
CA VAL A 268 -12.25 -9.88 -4.78
C VAL A 268 -12.00 -11.36 -4.94
N VAL A 269 -11.51 -11.76 -6.11
CA VAL A 269 -11.22 -13.16 -6.43
C VAL A 269 -9.77 -13.44 -6.03
N THR A 270 -9.59 -14.48 -5.24
CA THR A 270 -8.32 -15.18 -5.13
C THR A 270 -8.34 -16.34 -6.11
N HIS A 271 -7.27 -16.48 -6.90
CA HIS A 271 -7.03 -17.72 -7.61
C HIS A 271 -6.08 -18.56 -6.75
N ASP A 272 -6.63 -19.60 -6.14
CA ASP A 272 -5.80 -20.64 -5.53
C ASP A 272 -5.15 -21.52 -6.61
N GLN A 273 -4.16 -22.34 -6.20
CA GLN A 273 -3.49 -23.28 -7.10
C GLN A 273 -4.47 -24.33 -7.68
N ASP A 274 -5.65 -24.49 -7.08
CA ASP A 274 -6.67 -25.46 -7.46
C ASP A 274 -7.72 -24.88 -8.44
N GLY A 275 -7.57 -23.61 -8.86
CA GLY A 275 -8.48 -22.92 -9.78
C GLY A 275 -9.84 -22.54 -9.16
N SER A 276 -9.97 -22.63 -7.83
CA SER A 276 -11.18 -22.29 -7.10
C SER A 276 -11.20 -20.80 -6.77
N SER A 277 -12.34 -20.14 -7.07
CA SER A 277 -12.56 -18.73 -6.78
C SER A 277 -13.47 -18.59 -5.56
N HIS A 278 -13.00 -17.88 -4.54
CA HIS A 278 -13.81 -17.44 -3.42
C HIS A 278 -13.83 -15.92 -3.42
N GLY A 279 -15.03 -15.34 -3.29
CA GLY A 279 -15.22 -13.90 -3.35
C GLY A 279 -15.79 -13.37 -2.05
N ASP A 280 -14.99 -12.60 -1.32
CA ASP A 280 -15.51 -11.62 -0.36
C ASP A 280 -15.90 -10.35 -1.15
N SER A 281 -16.86 -9.57 -0.62
CA SER A 281 -17.04 -8.21 -1.13
C SER A 281 -15.75 -7.40 -1.01
N PHE A 282 -15.51 -6.47 -1.92
CA PHE A 282 -14.28 -5.68 -1.88
C PHE A 282 -14.04 -4.94 -0.56
N LEU A 283 -15.09 -4.40 0.08
CA LEU A 283 -14.91 -3.71 1.37
C LEU A 283 -14.71 -4.67 2.55
N GLU A 284 -15.33 -5.85 2.54
CA GLU A 284 -15.07 -6.86 3.56
C GLU A 284 -13.66 -7.42 3.42
N TRP A 285 -13.22 -7.68 2.17
CA TRP A 285 -11.86 -8.05 1.88
C TRP A 285 -10.89 -6.96 2.36
N PHE A 286 -11.15 -5.69 1.99
CA PHE A 286 -10.29 -4.59 2.39
C PHE A 286 -10.23 -4.44 3.92
N ASP A 287 -11.38 -4.47 4.59
CA ASP A 287 -11.45 -4.37 6.04
C ASP A 287 -10.61 -5.45 6.75
N ARG A 288 -10.72 -6.70 6.26
CA ARG A 288 -10.05 -7.85 6.88
C ARG A 288 -8.58 -7.93 6.51
N ARG A 289 -8.24 -7.68 5.25
CA ARG A 289 -6.96 -8.06 4.64
C ARG A 289 -6.06 -6.90 4.27
N ALA A 290 -6.58 -5.69 4.01
CA ALA A 290 -5.75 -4.57 3.55
C ALA A 290 -4.58 -4.26 4.50
N GLN A 291 -4.75 -4.47 5.81
CA GLN A 291 -3.70 -4.33 6.82
C GLN A 291 -2.52 -5.30 6.63
N GLU A 292 -2.75 -6.49 6.05
CA GLU A 292 -1.70 -7.46 5.73
C GLU A 292 -0.82 -6.94 4.60
N PHE A 293 -1.40 -6.27 3.60
CA PHE A 293 -0.67 -5.76 2.43
C PHE A 293 -0.04 -4.38 2.66
N LEU A 294 -0.82 -3.49 3.28
CA LEU A 294 -0.45 -2.09 3.42
C LEU A 294 0.42 -1.84 4.64
N LEU A 295 0.22 -2.61 5.72
CA LEU A 295 0.91 -2.45 7.00
C LEU A 295 1.76 -3.68 7.38
N CYS A 296 1.73 -4.75 6.58
CA CYS A 296 2.38 -6.03 6.91
C CYS A 296 1.95 -6.60 8.27
N VAL A 297 0.68 -6.40 8.64
CA VAL A 297 0.11 -6.85 9.92
C VAL A 297 -0.89 -7.98 9.68
N PRO A 298 -0.75 -9.15 10.33
CA PRO A 298 -1.68 -10.26 10.14
C PRO A 298 -3.12 -9.87 10.48
N SER A 299 -4.09 -10.39 9.72
CA SER A 299 -5.49 -10.38 10.11
C SER A 299 -5.66 -11.18 11.40
N GLY A 300 -6.31 -10.56 12.39
CA GLY A 300 -6.66 -11.19 13.66
C GLY A 300 -7.86 -12.14 13.55
#